data_AF-A0A9P7ZUZ0-F1
#
_entry.id   AF-A0A9P7ZUZ0-F1
#
_cell.length_a   1.000
_cell.length_b   1.000
_cell.length_c   1.000
_cell.angle_alpha   90.00
_cell.angle_beta   90.00
_cell.angle_gamma   90.00
#
_symmetry.space_group_name_H-M   'P 1'
#
loop_
_entity.id
_entity.type
_entity.pdbx_description
1 polymer ?
#
loop_
_entity_poly.entity_id
_entity_poly.type
_entity_poly.pdbx_seq_one_letter_code
_entity_poly.pdbx_strand_id
1 'polypeptide(L)' 'MQAAVDTQFGGGKYSCLGKPIAMMELHKMVFKLLRHFDVALMDSQRFIKVRSGVFMSASNFWVKLDKRAA' A
#
# COMPACT_ATOMS: atom_id res chain seq x y z
N MET A 1 -15.00 -10.55 5.73
CA MET A 1 -14.27 -9.97 4.58
C MET A 1 -15.20 -8.99 3.90
N GLN A 2 -14.78 -7.74 3.74
CA GLN A 2 -15.56 -6.77 2.96
C GLN A 2 -15.38 -7.14 1.48
N ALA A 3 -16.45 -7.56 0.81
CA ALA A 3 -16.41 -8.11 -0.55
C ALA A 3 -15.67 -7.22 -1.58
N ALA A 4 -15.58 -5.92 -1.33
CA ALA A 4 -14.85 -4.96 -2.16
C ALA A 4 -13.31 -5.09 -2.11
N VAL A 5 -12.73 -5.59 -1.02
CA VAL A 5 -11.26 -5.78 -0.90
C VAL A 5 -10.82 -7.04 -1.65
N ASP A 6 -11.69 -8.05 -1.67
CA ASP A 6 -11.39 -9.34 -2.29
C ASP A 6 -11.32 -9.24 -3.82
N THR A 7 -12.01 -8.27 -4.44
CA THR A 7 -11.96 -8.06 -5.90
C THR A 7 -10.56 -7.74 -6.42
N GLN A 8 -9.69 -7.14 -5.60
CA GLN A 8 -8.30 -6.85 -5.96
C GLN A 8 -7.46 -8.13 -6.13
N PHE A 9 -7.89 -9.23 -5.50
CA PHE A 9 -7.26 -10.54 -5.59
C PHE A 9 -8.07 -11.50 -6.48
N GLY A 10 -9.07 -11.01 -7.22
CA GLY A 10 -9.99 -11.87 -7.97
C GLY A 10 -10.94 -12.67 -7.08
N GLY A 11 -11.73 -13.56 -7.69
CA GLY A 11 -12.79 -14.30 -6.98
C GLY A 11 -12.98 -15.72 -7.47
N GLY A 12 -13.55 -16.56 -6.60
CA GLY A 12 -13.86 -17.96 -6.89
C GLY A 12 -12.61 -18.75 -7.28
N LYS A 13 -12.71 -19.55 -8.35
CA LYS A 13 -11.61 -20.40 -8.84
C LYS A 13 -10.39 -19.64 -9.38
N TYR A 14 -10.52 -18.34 -9.66
CA TYR A 14 -9.44 -17.49 -10.17
C TYR A 14 -8.91 -16.52 -9.12
N SER A 15 -9.14 -16.80 -7.83
CA SER A 15 -8.55 -16.00 -6.76
C SER A 15 -7.03 -16.13 -6.75
N CYS A 16 -6.35 -15.03 -6.47
CA CYS A 16 -4.90 -14.98 -6.29
C CYS A 16 -4.47 -15.89 -5.13
N LEU A 17 -3.69 -16.91 -5.45
CA LEU A 17 -3.09 -17.83 -4.47
C LEU A 17 -2.16 -17.11 -3.48
N GLY A 18 -1.59 -15.98 -3.89
CA GLY A 18 -0.71 -15.14 -3.07
C GLY A 18 -1.44 -14.24 -2.07
N LYS A 19 -2.78 -14.18 -2.08
CA LYS A 19 -3.56 -13.33 -1.16
C LYS A 19 -3.13 -13.41 0.31
N PRO A 20 -3.00 -14.59 0.95
CA PRO A 20 -2.58 -14.67 2.35
C PRO A 20 -1.16 -14.13 2.58
N ILE A 21 -0.25 -14.32 1.62
CA ILE A 21 1.14 -13.83 1.70
C ILE A 21 1.17 -12.31 1.58
N ALA A 22 0.50 -11.75 0.56
CA ALA A 22 0.39 -10.32 0.35
C ALA A 22 -0.24 -9.62 1.56
N MET A 23 -1.28 -10.21 2.16
CA MET A 23 -1.89 -9.65 3.37
C MET A 23 -0.94 -9.73 4.57
N MET A 24 -0.17 -10.81 4.74
CA MET A 24 0.84 -10.90 5.81
C MET A 24 1.91 -9.81 5.66
N GLU A 25 2.42 -9.62 4.44
CA GLU A 25 3.43 -8.62 4.14
C GLU A 25 2.91 -7.21 4.38
N LEU A 26 1.71 -6.87 3.89
CA LEU A 26 1.08 -5.58 4.12
C LEU A 26 0.92 -5.28 5.62
N HIS A 27 0.38 -6.22 6.39
CA HIS A 27 0.19 -6.02 7.83
C HIS A 27 1.52 -5.79 8.56
N LYS A 28 2.57 -6.54 8.21
CA LYS A 28 3.90 -6.37 8.81
C LYS A 28 4.58 -5.07 8.37
N MET A 29 4.51 -4.75 7.09
CA MET A 29 5.18 -3.59 6.50
C MET A 29 4.58 -2.29 7.00
N VAL A 30 3.25 -2.15 6.98
CA VAL A 30 2.55 -0.95 7.45
C VAL A 30 2.83 -0.72 8.93
N PHE A 31 2.75 -1.78 9.76
CA PHE A 31 3.02 -1.65 11.19
C PHE A 31 4.46 -1.26 11.49
N LYS A 32 5.45 -1.88 10.82
CA LYS A 32 6.86 -1.52 10.99
C LYS A 32 7.15 -0.09 10.53
N LEU A 33 6.57 0.34 9.42
CA LEU A 33 6.76 1.69 8.89
C LEU A 33 6.28 2.73 9.91
N LEU A 34 5.05 2.58 10.40
CA LEU A 34 4.44 3.53 11.35
C LEU A 34 5.10 3.49 12.74
N ARG A 35 5.63 2.33 13.16
CA ARG A 35 6.29 2.20 14.47
C ARG A 35 7.69 2.81 14.48
N HIS A 36 8.44 2.68 13.40
CA HIS A 36 9.86 3.06 13.37
C HIS A 36 10.14 4.38 12.64
N PHE A 37 9.22 4.87 11.83
CA PHE A 37 9.42 6.08 11.03
C PHE A 37 8.31 7.09 11.25
N ASP A 38 8.70 8.35 11.30
CA ASP A 38 7.80 9.46 11.07
C ASP A 38 7.74 9.73 9.56
N VAL A 39 6.52 9.76 9.01
CA VAL A 39 6.27 9.80 7.57
C VAL A 39 5.61 11.13 7.24
N ALA A 40 6.31 11.98 6.48
CA ALA A 40 5.78 13.26 6.03
C ALA A 40 5.76 13.34 4.49
N LEU A 41 4.72 13.95 3.93
CA LEU A 41 4.67 14.25 2.49
C LEU A 41 5.66 15.37 2.17
N MET A 42 6.49 15.19 1.14
CA MET A 42 7.43 16.25 0.75
C MET A 42 6.72 17.45 0.11
N ASP A 43 5.61 17.20 -0.58
CA ASP A 43 4.81 18.23 -1.22
C ASP A 43 3.33 17.92 -0.95
N SER A 44 2.67 18.79 -0.19
CA SER A 44 1.25 18.67 0.14
C SER A 44 0.34 19.20 -0.97
N GLN A 45 0.89 19.94 -1.95
CA GLN A 45 0.15 20.57 -3.03
C GLN A 45 0.18 19.74 -4.32
N ARG A 46 1.17 18.86 -4.48
CA ARG A 46 1.22 17.90 -5.59
C ARG A 46 0.40 16.66 -5.31
N PHE A 47 -0.67 16.48 -6.09
CA PHE A 47 -1.45 15.26 -6.09
C PHE A 47 -0.66 14.07 -6.67
N ILE A 48 -0.91 12.88 -6.10
CA ILE A 48 -0.44 11.61 -6.66
C ILE A 48 -0.96 11.49 -8.10
N LYS A 49 -0.06 11.24 -9.05
CA LYS A 49 -0.45 10.92 -10.42
C LYS A 49 -0.73 9.43 -10.51
N VAL A 50 -2.01 9.08 -10.51
CA VAL A 50 -2.48 7.70 -10.66
C VAL A 50 -2.76 7.42 -12.12
N ARG A 51 -2.14 6.36 -12.66
CA ARG A 51 -2.50 5.77 -13.96
C ARG A 51 -3.29 4.50 -13.69
N SER A 52 -4.55 4.50 -14.11
CA SER A 52 -5.44 3.35 -14.07
C SER A 52 -5.15 2.43 -15.26
N GLY A 53 -4.75 1.20 -14.99
CA GLY A 53 -4.55 0.12 -15.96
C GLY A 53 -4.83 -1.22 -15.29
N VAL A 54 -4.40 -2.33 -15.90
CA VAL A 54 -4.49 -3.67 -15.27
C VAL A 54 -3.78 -3.69 -13.91
N PHE A 55 -2.69 -2.93 -13.79
CA PHE A 55 -2.08 -2.57 -12.52
C PHE A 55 -2.21 -1.06 -12.31
N MET A 56 -2.69 -0.64 -11.14
CA MET A 56 -2.71 0.77 -10.77
C MET A 56 -1.28 1.24 -10.51
N SER A 57 -0.79 2.19 -11.29
CA SER A 57 0.54 2.77 -11.10
C SER A 57 0.40 4.17 -10.52
N ALA A 58 0.92 4.37 -9.30
CA ALA A 58 1.00 5.68 -8.66
C ALA A 58 2.41 6.26 -8.85
N SER A 59 2.49 7.49 -9.36
CA SER A 59 3.75 8.21 -9.59
C SER A 59 3.71 9.59 -8.92
N ASN A 60 4.88 10.15 -8.62
CA ASN A 60 5.04 11.45 -7.92
C ASN A 60 4.51 11.47 -6.47
N PHE A 61 4.62 10.36 -5.75
CA PHE A 61 4.33 10.31 -4.31
C PHE A 61 5.64 10.26 -3.51
N TRP A 62 6.24 11.43 -3.30
CA TRP A 62 7.50 11.54 -2.55
C TRP A 62 7.21 11.75 -1.07
N VAL A 63 7.79 10.90 -0.23
CA VAL A 63 7.67 10.94 1.23
C VAL A 63 9.04 11.10 1.88
N LYS A 64 9.11 11.91 2.93
CA LYS A 64 10.24 11.96 3.85
C LYS A 64 10.02 10.92 4.95
N LEU A 65 11.06 10.15 5.25
CA LEU A 65 11.05 9.16 6.32
C LEU A 65 12.13 9.54 7.34
N ASP A 66 11.71 9.98 8.52
CA ASP A 66 12.62 10.26 9.64
C ASP A 66 12.53 9.11 10.65
N LYS A 67 13.68 8.58 11.11
CA LYS A 67 13.69 7.47 12.08
C LYS A 67 13.20 7.99 13.44
N ARG A 68 12.16 7.37 13.98
CA ARG A 68 11.67 7.67 15.33
C ARG A 68 12.68 7.14 16.35
N ALA A 69 13.07 7.98 17.31
CA ALA A 69 13.86 7.54 18.45
C ALA A 69 13.06 6.46 19.21
N ALA A 70 13.71 5.33 19.49
CA ALA A 70 13.09 4.17 20.12
C ALA A 70 12.65 4.45 21.56
#